data_AF-A0A2D2DPD3-F1
#
_entry.id   AF-A0A2D2DPD3-F1
#
_cell.length_a   1.000
_cell.length_b   1.000
_cell.length_c   1.000
_cell.angle_alpha   90.00
_cell.angle_beta   90.00
_cell.angle_gamma   90.00
#
_symmetry.space_group_name_H-M   'P 1'
#
loop_
_entity.id
_entity.type
_entity.pdbx_description
1 polymer ?
#
loop_
_entity_poly.entity_id
_entity_poly.type
_entity_poly.pdbx_seq_one_letter_code
_entity_poly.pdbx_strand_id
1 'polypeptide(L)'
;MTIAQYRIFGIGSDNDDLHYIGWTRRSLDEEKAQIFSDVAESGSHDIADWVKQAVDGGKIDIFEIELAPSVEDARDSATFWCEYYRTLGINVVTGLC
;
A
#
# COMPACT_ATOMS: atom_id res chain seq x y z
N MET A 1 -11.44 -11.65 -22.39
CA MET A 1 -11.86 -11.22 -21.04
C MET A 1 -10.63 -10.74 -20.32
N THR A 2 -10.50 -9.44 -20.11
CA THR A 2 -9.53 -8.89 -19.16
C THR A 2 -10.05 -9.23 -17.78
N ILE A 3 -9.42 -10.21 -17.12
CA ILE A 3 -9.67 -10.48 -15.70
C ILE A 3 -9.30 -9.18 -14.97
N ALA A 4 -10.21 -8.62 -14.19
CA ALA A 4 -9.90 -7.42 -13.41
C ALA A 4 -8.80 -7.79 -12.40
N GLN A 5 -7.59 -7.31 -12.62
CA GLN A 5 -6.45 -7.56 -11.74
C GLN A 5 -6.37 -6.46 -10.69
N TYR A 6 -6.25 -6.87 -9.44
CA TYR A 6 -5.96 -6.01 -8.30
C TYR A 6 -4.46 -6.04 -8.04
N ARG A 7 -3.87 -4.89 -7.78
CA ARG A 7 -2.46 -4.73 -7.44
C ARG A 7 -2.34 -4.62 -5.94
N ILE A 8 -1.50 -5.44 -5.33
CA ILE A 8 -1.08 -5.29 -3.95
C ILE A 8 0.17 -4.43 -3.99
N PHE A 9 0.22 -3.40 -3.17
CA PHE A 9 1.31 -2.44 -3.16
C PHE A 9 1.81 -2.16 -1.75
N GLY A 10 3.09 -1.81 -1.66
CA GLY A 10 3.72 -1.25 -0.47
C GLY A 10 3.92 0.26 -0.61
N ILE A 11 3.81 1.00 0.50
CA ILE A 11 4.30 2.38 0.60
C ILE A 11 5.43 2.40 1.62
N GLY A 12 6.56 2.96 1.22
CA GLY A 12 7.75 3.02 2.05
C GLY A 12 8.75 4.07 1.59
N SER A 13 9.81 4.27 2.39
CA SER A 13 10.96 5.08 2.03
C SER A 13 12.18 4.18 1.78
N ASP A 14 12.61 4.04 0.53
CA ASP A 14 13.67 3.10 0.12
C ASP A 14 13.38 1.62 0.51
N ASN A 15 14.34 0.71 0.29
CA ASN A 15 14.14 -0.74 0.38
C ASN A 15 13.87 -1.29 1.80
N ASP A 16 14.12 -0.53 2.86
CA ASP A 16 14.10 -1.03 4.24
C ASP A 16 12.97 -0.46 5.12
N ASP A 17 12.28 0.60 4.68
CA ASP A 17 11.21 1.25 5.47
C ASP A 17 9.84 1.06 4.78
N LEU A 18 9.28 -0.15 4.89
CA LEU A 18 7.90 -0.43 4.47
C LEU A 18 6.94 -0.10 5.62
N HIS A 19 6.01 0.84 5.38
CA HIS A 19 5.09 1.33 6.40
C HIS A 19 3.64 0.95 6.16
N TYR A 20 3.24 0.76 4.90
CA TYR A 20 1.86 0.45 4.55
C TYR A 20 1.78 -0.60 3.46
N ILE A 21 0.84 -1.54 3.61
CA ILE A 21 0.43 -2.44 2.53
C ILE A 21 -1.06 -2.24 2.26
N GLY A 22 -1.39 -2.02 0.99
CA GLY A 22 -2.75 -1.93 0.52
C GLY A 22 -2.92 -2.66 -0.81
N TRP A 23 -4.12 -2.56 -1.36
CA TRP A 23 -4.42 -3.07 -2.69
C TRP A 23 -5.29 -2.08 -3.46
N THR A 24 -5.22 -2.11 -4.79
CA THR A 24 -5.99 -1.21 -5.65
C THR A 24 -6.28 -1.86 -7.00
N ARG A 25 -7.33 -1.40 -7.69
CA ARG A 25 -7.54 -1.72 -9.11
C ARG A 25 -6.79 -0.78 -10.06
N ARG A 26 -6.25 0.30 -9.51
CA ARG A 26 -5.60 1.39 -10.24
C ARG A 26 -4.21 1.00 -10.71
N SER A 27 -3.72 1.70 -11.71
CA SER A 27 -2.30 1.63 -12.10
C SER A 27 -1.47 2.40 -11.08
N LEU A 28 -0.43 1.78 -10.52
CA LEU A 28 0.42 2.45 -9.52
C LEU A 28 1.19 3.62 -10.12
N ASP A 29 1.64 3.50 -11.38
CA ASP A 29 2.42 4.53 -12.07
C ASP A 29 1.59 5.75 -12.45
N GLU A 30 0.32 5.53 -12.82
CA GLU A 30 -0.56 6.61 -13.31
C GLU A 30 -1.32 7.31 -12.19
N GLU A 31 -1.60 6.60 -11.08
CA GLU A 31 -2.47 7.07 -10.01
C GLU A 31 -1.78 7.16 -8.64
N LYS A 32 -0.44 7.16 -8.60
CA LYS A 32 0.37 7.28 -7.37
C LYS A 32 -0.10 8.40 -6.44
N ALA A 33 -0.30 9.61 -6.98
CA ALA A 33 -0.74 10.77 -6.21
C ALA A 33 -2.13 10.55 -5.58
N GLN A 34 -3.04 9.90 -6.30
CA GLN A 34 -4.37 9.59 -5.80
C GLN A 34 -4.32 8.51 -4.71
N ILE A 35 -3.47 7.49 -4.87
CA ILE A 35 -3.28 6.45 -3.84
C ILE A 35 -2.75 7.08 -2.54
N PHE A 36 -1.78 8.00 -2.64
CA PHE A 36 -1.32 8.73 -1.46
C PHE A 36 -2.41 9.59 -0.83
N SER A 37 -3.23 10.27 -1.63
CA SER A 37 -4.37 11.05 -1.14
C SER A 37 -5.36 10.16 -0.38
N ASP A 38 -5.71 9.00 -0.93
CA ASP A 38 -6.67 8.07 -0.32
C ASP A 38 -6.12 7.50 1.01
N VAL A 39 -4.83 7.17 1.08
CA VAL A 39 -4.20 6.73 2.33
C VAL A 39 -4.12 7.87 3.36
N ALA A 40 -3.83 9.09 2.91
CA ALA A 40 -3.81 10.30 3.75
C ALA A 40 -5.18 10.71 4.29
N GLU A 41 -6.26 10.26 3.65
CA GLU A 41 -7.65 10.45 4.07
C GLU A 41 -8.24 9.23 4.80
N SER A 42 -7.49 8.13 4.88
CA SER A 42 -7.94 6.91 5.56
C SER A 42 -8.12 7.15 7.07
N GLY A 43 -9.04 6.40 7.68
CA GLY A 43 -9.36 6.53 9.12
C GLY A 43 -8.24 6.11 10.08
N SER A 44 -7.07 5.73 9.57
CA SER A 44 -5.91 5.35 10.37
C SER A 44 -4.99 6.57 10.52
N HIS A 45 -5.22 7.36 11.58
CA HIS A 45 -4.56 8.65 11.79
C HIS A 45 -3.03 8.60 11.70
N ASP A 46 -2.40 7.55 12.26
CA ASP A 46 -0.94 7.45 12.30
C ASP A 46 -0.32 7.32 10.90
N ILE A 47 -0.93 6.51 10.01
CA ILE A 47 -0.42 6.36 8.64
C ILE A 47 -0.81 7.54 7.77
N ALA A 48 -1.98 8.12 7.99
CA ALA A 48 -2.44 9.30 7.27
C ALA A 48 -1.50 10.50 7.48
N ASP A 49 -1.09 10.74 8.73
CA ASP A 49 -0.18 11.83 9.08
C ASP A 49 1.25 11.55 8.59
N TRP A 50 1.70 10.29 8.63
CA TRP A 50 2.99 9.89 8.06
C TRP A 50 3.03 10.12 6.54
N VAL A 51 2.03 9.65 5.79
CA VAL A 51 1.98 9.84 4.33
C VAL A 51 1.99 11.32 3.98
N LYS A 52 1.19 12.17 4.65
CA LYS A 52 1.19 13.62 4.41
C LYS A 52 2.59 14.23 4.56
N GLN A 53 3.26 13.95 5.67
CA GLN A 53 4.60 14.47 5.94
C GLN A 53 5.64 13.94 4.94
N ALA A 54 5.51 12.69 4.54
CA ALA A 54 6.52 12.01 3.74
C ALA A 54 6.38 12.30 2.23
N VAL A 55 5.16 12.57 1.75
CA VAL A 55 4.88 13.13 0.40
C VAL A 55 5.53 14.50 0.25
N ASP A 56 5.32 15.42 1.22
CA ASP A 56 5.88 16.77 1.18
C ASP A 56 7.42 16.76 1.19
N GLY A 57 8.02 15.77 1.85
CA GLY A 57 9.47 15.57 1.90
C GLY A 57 10.07 14.84 0.69
N GLY A 58 9.26 14.30 -0.21
CA GLY A 58 9.71 13.50 -1.36
C GLY A 58 10.41 12.19 -0.97
N LYS A 59 10.11 11.65 0.22
CA LYS A 59 10.84 10.52 0.81
C LYS A 59 10.14 9.18 0.64
N ILE A 60 9.00 9.12 -0.05
CA ILE A 60 8.23 7.87 -0.18
C ILE A 60 8.03 7.46 -1.63
N ASP A 61 7.98 6.14 -1.81
CA ASP A 61 7.62 5.51 -3.06
C ASP A 61 6.51 4.49 -2.84
N ILE A 62 5.84 4.14 -3.95
CA ILE A 62 4.89 3.05 -4.04
C ILE A 62 5.52 1.98 -4.92
N PHE A 63 5.42 0.72 -4.51
CA PHE A 63 5.90 -0.38 -5.32
C PHE A 63 4.90 -1.52 -5.34
N GLU A 64 4.85 -2.23 -6.46
CA GLU A 64 4.03 -3.43 -6.59
C GLU A 64 4.68 -4.59 -5.85
N ILE A 65 3.88 -5.30 -5.07
CA ILE A 65 4.25 -6.55 -4.41
C ILE A 65 3.78 -7.72 -5.28
N GLU A 66 2.49 -7.75 -5.62
CA GLU A 66 1.91 -8.81 -6.44
C GLU A 66 0.58 -8.41 -7.11
N LEU A 67 0.05 -9.33 -7.94
CA LEU A 67 -1.26 -9.22 -8.59
C LEU A 67 -2.23 -10.28 -8.07
N ALA A 68 -3.45 -9.87 -7.76
CA ALA A 68 -4.55 -10.74 -7.37
C ALA A 68 -5.70 -10.69 -8.40
N PRO A 69 -6.38 -11.82 -8.67
CA PRO A 69 -7.43 -11.89 -9.67
C PRO A 69 -8.80 -11.41 -9.16
N SER A 70 -8.97 -11.23 -7.84
CA SER A 70 -10.22 -10.77 -7.23
C SER A 70 -9.96 -9.86 -6.02
N VAL A 71 -11.01 -9.18 -5.55
CA VAL A 71 -10.94 -8.34 -4.35
C VAL A 71 -10.68 -9.16 -3.08
N GLU A 72 -11.24 -10.37 -3.01
CA GLU A 72 -11.09 -11.28 -1.87
C GLU A 72 -9.63 -11.73 -1.81
N ASP A 73 -9.07 -12.17 -2.95
CA ASP A 73 -7.66 -12.53 -3.06
C ASP A 73 -6.75 -11.34 -2.73
N ALA A 74 -7.06 -10.14 -3.22
CA ALA A 74 -6.27 -8.94 -2.96
C ALA A 74 -6.23 -8.57 -1.46
N ARG A 75 -7.37 -8.72 -0.78
CA ARG A 75 -7.48 -8.49 0.66
C ARG A 75 -6.69 -9.53 1.45
N ASP A 76 -6.83 -10.80 1.11
CA ASP A 76 -6.14 -11.89 1.79
C ASP A 76 -4.62 -11.78 1.59
N SER A 77 -4.20 -11.48 0.37
CA SER A 77 -2.82 -11.16 0.02
C SER A 77 -2.26 -9.97 0.79
N ALA A 78 -2.96 -8.83 0.83
CA ALA A 78 -2.51 -7.66 1.58
C ALA A 78 -2.36 -7.96 3.08
N THR A 79 -3.26 -8.77 3.64
CA THR A 79 -3.19 -9.23 5.03
C THR A 79 -1.97 -10.13 5.24
N PHE A 80 -1.78 -11.13 4.35
CA PHE A 80 -0.64 -12.03 4.39
C PHE A 80 0.70 -11.28 4.35
N TRP A 81 0.89 -10.36 3.41
CA TRP A 81 2.13 -9.59 3.31
C TRP A 81 2.36 -8.72 4.54
N CYS A 82 1.30 -8.08 5.05
CA CYS A 82 1.39 -7.29 6.28
C CYS A 82 1.87 -8.15 7.47
N GLU A 83 1.30 -9.34 7.65
CA GLU A 83 1.74 -10.27 8.69
C GLU A 83 3.16 -10.76 8.46
N TYR A 84 3.51 -11.12 7.22
CA TYR A 84 4.86 -11.57 6.86
C TYR A 84 5.92 -10.53 7.24
N TYR A 85 5.76 -9.27 6.84
CA TYR A 85 6.73 -8.22 7.17
C TYR A 85 6.77 -7.93 8.69
N ARG A 86 5.65 -8.04 9.39
CA ARG A 86 5.64 -7.97 10.87
C ARG A 86 6.47 -9.10 11.50
N THR A 87 6.44 -10.32 10.94
CA THR A 87 7.30 -11.41 11.43
C THR A 87 8.79 -11.15 11.24
N LEU A 88 9.15 -10.32 10.25
CA LEU A 88 10.52 -9.86 10.01
C LEU A 88 10.93 -8.67 10.91
N GLY A 89 10.02 -8.18 11.76
CA GLY A 89 10.27 -7.05 12.67
C GLY A 89 9.97 -5.68 12.07
N ILE A 90 9.38 -5.62 10.88
CA ILE A 90 9.00 -4.36 10.22
C ILE A 90 7.62 -3.93 10.72
N ASN A 91 7.52 -2.69 11.19
CA ASN A 91 6.25 -2.14 11.67
C ASN A 91 5.40 -1.63 10.51
N VAL A 92 4.66 -2.54 9.88
CA VAL A 92 3.76 -2.26 8.77
C VAL A 92 2.29 -2.27 9.21
N VAL A 93 1.52 -1.35 8.66
CA VAL A 93 0.05 -1.35 8.77
C VAL A 93 -0.58 -1.82 7.46
N THR A 94 -1.75 -2.44 7.56
CA THR A 94 -2.57 -2.76 6.39
C THR A 94 -3.83 -1.91 6.39
N GLY A 95 -4.21 -1.43 5.22
CA GLY A 95 -5.44 -0.67 5.02
C GLY A 95 -6.14 -1.05 3.73
N LEU A 96 -7.37 -0.57 3.61
CA LEU A 96 -8.23 -0.77 2.45
C LEU A 96 -8.05 0.35 1.42
N CYS A 97 -8.35 0.04 0.16
CA CYS A 97 -9.02 0.96 -0.76
C CYS A 97 -10.41 0.41 -1.06
#